data_AF-W9WHW8-F1
#
_entry.id   AF-W9WHW8-F1
#
_cell.length_a   1.000
_cell.length_b   1.000
_cell.length_c   1.000
_cell.angle_alpha   90.00
_cell.angle_beta   90.00
_cell.angle_gamma   90.00
#
_symmetry.space_group_name_H-M   'P 1'
#
loop_
_entity.id
_entity.type
_entity.pdbx_description
1 polymer ?
#
loop_
_entity_poly.entity_id
_entity_poly.type
_entity_poly.pdbx_seq_one_letter_code
_entity_poly.pdbx_strand_id
1 'polypeptide(L)'
;MADSLYGIKQASKTKAKEISSSTSLAFSTNLASLISSSSSAKSKPSAGRTRPSKDKSDIFTIHNKNVKKRSAADLEDGQQRHKTKDDIGSVDDAELHRSKRKMEDKVRLYNAMRRGEYIGREDYDNRSLIDFDRKWAEDQLKGEGGDSDSFDSDNGVDEEEIVEYLDEFGRLRKGTKAQAAREERRKRMQAAAAAEEERLSARPSMPSNILYGDTIQHQAFNPDQAIADRMEEIAKKRDKSATPPPETHYDASAEIRSKGTGFYTFSKDAEERRREMDALEKERLETERVRKERDEKKEQRMKEIEERRKLIAAQRAKAQADKFLNELDLGGI
;
A
#
# COMPACT_ATOMS: atom_id res chain seq x y z
N MET A 1 -57.02 7.16 64.44
CA MET A 1 -57.34 5.98 63.60
C MET A 1 -57.48 6.50 62.17
N ALA A 2 -56.54 6.36 61.25
CA ALA A 2 -55.46 5.40 61.12
C ALA A 2 -54.12 6.09 60.86
N ASP A 3 -53.09 5.63 61.59
CA ASP A 3 -51.69 5.95 61.36
C ASP A 3 -51.26 5.35 60.01
N SER A 4 -50.73 6.18 59.13
CA SER A 4 -50.08 5.70 57.92
C SER A 4 -48.69 5.20 58.29
N LEU A 5 -48.61 3.89 58.54
CA LEU A 5 -47.49 3.16 59.14
C LEU A 5 -46.22 3.05 58.27
N TYR A 6 -46.15 3.72 57.11
CA TYR A 6 -44.97 3.71 56.25
C TYR A 6 -44.76 5.09 55.62
N GLY A 7 -43.68 5.76 56.03
CA GLY A 7 -43.32 7.11 55.62
C GLY A 7 -43.17 7.29 54.10
N ILE A 8 -43.43 8.52 53.65
CA ILE A 8 -43.26 8.99 52.28
C ILE A 8 -41.81 8.71 51.84
N LYS A 9 -41.60 7.77 50.91
CA LYS A 9 -40.27 7.46 50.39
C LYS A 9 -39.77 8.63 49.53
N GLN A 10 -38.65 9.22 49.94
CA GLN A 10 -37.89 10.17 49.13
C GLN A 10 -37.44 9.50 47.82
N ALA A 11 -37.53 10.22 46.70
CA ALA A 11 -37.06 9.74 45.40
C ALA A 11 -35.56 9.39 45.47
N SER A 12 -35.21 8.13 45.23
CA SER A 12 -33.85 7.64 45.32
C SER A 12 -32.97 8.26 44.22
N LYS A 13 -32.03 9.14 44.60
CA LYS A 13 -30.90 9.51 43.75
C LYS A 13 -29.90 8.35 43.73
N THR A 14 -30.18 7.30 42.97
CA THR A 14 -29.18 6.27 42.68
C THR A 14 -28.23 6.82 41.62
N LYS A 15 -27.03 7.22 42.06
CA LYS A 15 -25.87 7.37 41.18
C LYS A 15 -25.75 6.09 40.33
N ALA A 16 -25.51 6.25 39.03
CA ALA A 16 -25.28 5.15 38.10
C ALA A 16 -24.26 4.17 38.71
N LYS A 17 -24.71 2.97 39.06
CA LYS A 17 -23.83 1.91 39.55
C LYS A 17 -23.10 1.32 38.36
N GLU A 18 -21.81 1.11 38.55
CA GLU A 18 -20.89 0.52 37.59
C GLU A 18 -21.40 -0.84 37.10
N ILE A 19 -21.27 -1.04 35.80
CA ILE A 19 -21.70 -2.25 35.09
C ILE A 19 -20.69 -3.35 35.46
N SER A 20 -21.01 -4.15 36.48
CA SER A 20 -20.25 -5.35 36.81
C SER A 20 -21.05 -6.59 36.39
N SER A 21 -20.58 -7.25 35.34
CA SER A 21 -21.17 -8.43 34.72
C SER A 21 -20.56 -9.73 35.27
N SER A 22 -20.42 -9.85 36.59
CA SER A 22 -19.77 -11.02 37.22
C SER A 22 -20.74 -12.13 37.62
N THR A 23 -22.05 -12.01 37.40
CA THR A 23 -23.02 -13.07 37.76
C THR A 23 -24.19 -13.13 36.76
N SER A 24 -24.52 -14.34 36.30
CA SER A 24 -25.57 -14.58 35.29
C SER A 24 -26.95 -14.04 35.69
N LEU A 25 -27.27 -14.03 36.99
CA LEU A 25 -28.52 -13.46 37.52
C LEU A 25 -28.56 -11.92 37.43
N ALA A 26 -27.41 -11.25 37.59
CA ALA A 26 -27.32 -9.80 37.40
C ALA A 26 -27.43 -9.42 35.92
N PHE A 27 -26.96 -10.27 35.01
CA PHE A 27 -27.09 -10.08 33.58
C PHE A 27 -28.54 -10.25 33.09
N SER A 28 -29.23 -11.31 33.54
CA SER A 28 -30.62 -11.56 33.14
C SER A 28 -31.58 -10.48 33.66
N THR A 29 -31.39 -10.01 34.89
CA THR A 29 -32.19 -8.92 35.47
C THR A 29 -31.96 -7.58 34.75
N ASN A 30 -30.71 -7.31 34.33
CA ASN A 30 -30.41 -6.12 33.53
C ASN A 30 -30.98 -6.20 32.11
N LEU A 31 -30.93 -7.37 31.45
CA LEU A 31 -31.59 -7.55 30.15
C LEU A 31 -33.10 -7.43 30.25
N ALA A 32 -33.72 -8.01 31.28
CA ALA A 32 -35.17 -7.87 31.49
C ALA A 32 -35.58 -6.40 31.71
N SER A 33 -34.77 -5.63 32.44
CA SER A 33 -34.99 -4.20 32.63
C SER A 33 -34.82 -3.39 31.34
N LEU A 34 -33.82 -3.69 30.52
CA LEU A 34 -33.63 -3.06 29.21
C LEU A 34 -34.76 -3.40 28.22
N ILE A 35 -35.21 -4.65 28.20
CA ILE A 35 -36.33 -5.09 27.36
C ILE A 35 -37.63 -4.39 27.81
N SER A 36 -37.90 -4.32 29.12
CA SER A 36 -39.06 -3.62 29.67
C SER A 36 -39.04 -2.11 29.36
N SER A 37 -37.88 -1.44 29.52
CA SER A 37 -37.75 -0.02 29.18
C SER A 37 -37.89 0.26 27.68
N SER A 38 -37.48 -0.67 26.81
CA SER A 38 -37.71 -0.55 25.36
C SER A 38 -39.18 -0.79 24.95
N SER A 39 -39.92 -1.60 25.71
CA SER A 39 -41.33 -1.91 25.43
C SER A 39 -42.30 -0.78 25.78
N SER A 40 -41.95 0.08 26.74
CA SER A 40 -42.75 1.24 27.15
C SER A 40 -42.54 2.50 26.27
N ALA A 41 -41.63 2.46 25.30
CA ALA A 41 -41.30 3.58 24.42
C ALA A 41 -42.08 3.59 23.08
N LYS A 42 -43.07 2.72 22.89
CA LYS A 42 -43.73 2.50 21.59
C LYS A 42 -44.99 3.34 21.31
N SER A 43 -45.28 4.39 22.09
CA SER A 43 -46.40 5.29 21.81
C SER A 43 -46.17 6.72 22.31
N LYS A 44 -45.46 7.53 21.51
CA LYS A 44 -45.57 9.01 21.43
C LYS A 44 -44.64 9.52 20.32
N PRO A 45 -45.05 10.50 19.48
CA PRO A 45 -44.14 11.14 18.55
C PRO A 45 -43.16 12.00 19.36
N SER A 46 -41.88 11.63 19.39
CA SER A 46 -40.86 12.39 20.10
C SER A 46 -40.53 13.65 19.31
N ALA A 47 -40.86 14.82 19.87
CA ALA A 47 -40.20 16.07 19.52
C ALA A 47 -38.68 15.88 19.67
N GLY A 48 -37.93 16.28 18.64
CA GLY A 48 -36.48 16.07 18.59
C GLY A 48 -35.76 16.65 19.80
N ARG A 49 -34.97 15.83 20.49
CA ARG A 49 -34.00 16.31 21.48
C ARG A 49 -33.04 17.30 20.82
N THR A 50 -32.78 18.42 21.49
CA THR A 50 -31.71 19.34 21.14
C THR A 50 -30.38 18.58 21.13
N ARG A 51 -29.66 18.66 20.01
CA ARG A 51 -28.36 18.02 19.83
C ARG A 51 -27.36 18.69 20.79
N PRO A 52 -26.58 17.93 21.60
CA PRO A 52 -25.47 18.49 22.36
C PRO A 52 -24.30 18.74 21.40
N SER A 53 -24.37 19.82 20.62
CA SER A 53 -23.34 20.17 19.64
C SER A 53 -22.89 21.62 19.83
N LYS A 54 -22.15 21.88 20.91
CA LYS A 54 -21.15 22.96 20.89
C LYS A 54 -20.01 22.83 21.91
N ASP A 55 -20.18 22.09 23.00
CA ASP A 55 -19.15 22.03 24.08
C ASP A 55 -18.31 20.75 24.12
N LYS A 56 -18.54 19.80 23.20
CA LYS A 56 -17.65 18.64 23.05
C LYS A 56 -16.57 19.04 22.05
N SER A 57 -15.34 19.20 22.53
CA SER A 57 -14.17 19.30 21.66
C SER A 57 -14.16 18.10 20.73
N ASP A 58 -14.36 18.35 19.43
CA ASP A 58 -14.25 17.37 18.35
C ASP A 58 -12.95 16.57 18.48
N ILE A 59 -12.95 15.29 18.09
CA ILE A 59 -11.76 14.41 18.11
C ILE A 59 -10.61 15.04 17.30
N PHE A 60 -10.94 15.85 16.30
CA PHE A 60 -9.98 16.62 15.51
C PHE A 60 -9.52 17.94 16.18
N THR A 61 -10.11 18.34 17.30
CA THR A 61 -9.73 19.50 18.12
C THR A 61 -9.07 19.12 19.44
N ILE A 62 -9.19 17.86 19.89
CA ILE A 62 -8.50 17.31 21.05
C ILE A 62 -7.04 17.06 20.66
N HIS A 63 -6.16 18.00 21.00
CA HIS A 63 -4.73 17.81 20.84
C HIS A 63 -4.24 16.83 21.91
N ASN A 64 -3.35 15.90 21.53
CA ASN A 64 -2.76 14.96 22.48
C ASN A 64 -2.19 15.71 23.70
N LYS A 65 -2.31 15.10 24.89
CA LYS A 65 -1.83 15.68 26.15
C LYS A 65 -0.37 16.14 25.97
N ASN A 66 -0.13 17.42 26.25
CA ASN A 66 1.17 18.12 26.12
C ASN A 66 1.63 18.51 24.70
N VAL A 67 0.86 18.29 23.62
CA VAL A 67 1.21 18.81 22.28
C VAL A 67 1.27 20.34 22.26
N LYS A 68 0.25 21.01 22.82
CA LYS A 68 0.24 22.48 22.90
C LYS A 68 1.39 23.05 23.74
N LYS A 69 1.84 22.31 24.77
CA LYS A 69 2.98 22.72 25.61
C LYS A 69 4.31 22.60 24.85
N ARG A 70 4.46 21.55 24.04
CA ARG A 70 5.65 21.36 23.18
C ARG A 70 5.67 22.38 22.05
N SER A 71 4.55 22.60 21.36
CA SER A 71 4.46 23.61 20.30
C SER A 71 4.63 25.03 20.82
N ALA A 72 4.23 25.31 22.06
CA ALA A 72 4.46 26.61 22.68
C ALA A 72 5.93 26.88 22.98
N ALA A 73 6.74 25.85 23.24
CA ALA A 73 8.19 26.00 23.42
C ALA A 73 8.91 26.37 22.10
N ASP A 74 8.29 26.08 20.96
CA ASP A 74 8.80 26.40 19.62
C ASP A 74 8.21 27.73 19.07
N LEU A 75 7.24 28.36 19.76
CA LEU A 75 6.60 29.62 19.42
C LEU A 75 7.05 30.74 20.38
N GLU A 76 8.28 31.22 20.20
CA GLU A 76 8.70 32.51 20.75
C GLU A 76 8.23 33.61 19.76
N ASP A 77 7.48 34.60 20.23
CA ASP A 77 6.93 35.72 19.42
C ASP A 77 6.04 35.38 18.21
N GLY A 78 5.44 34.17 18.19
CA GLY A 78 4.46 33.78 17.17
C GLY A 78 5.06 33.38 15.81
N GLN A 79 6.39 33.26 15.72
CA GLN A 79 7.09 32.75 14.54
C GLN A 79 7.79 31.43 14.86
N GLN A 80 7.70 30.45 13.95
CA GLN A 80 8.44 29.20 14.10
C GLN A 80 9.93 29.47 13.86
N ARG A 81 10.75 29.39 14.91
CA ARG A 81 12.21 29.52 14.79
C ARG A 81 12.83 28.12 14.68
N HIS A 82 13.47 27.84 13.54
CA HIS A 82 14.26 26.62 13.40
C HIS A 82 15.57 26.78 14.19
N LYS A 83 15.77 25.95 15.22
CA LYS A 83 17.03 25.92 15.97
C LYS A 83 18.16 25.50 15.04
N THR A 84 19.18 26.33 14.89
CA THR A 84 20.39 25.98 14.14
C THR A 84 21.37 25.24 15.05
N LYS A 85 22.49 24.77 14.49
CA LYS A 85 23.56 24.11 15.28
C LYS A 85 24.07 24.98 16.42
N ASP A 86 23.97 26.30 16.28
CA ASP A 86 24.42 27.28 17.28
C ASP A 86 23.50 27.33 18.51
N ASP A 87 22.21 27.02 18.35
CA ASP A 87 21.19 27.03 19.43
C ASP A 87 21.15 25.72 20.25
N ILE A 88 21.75 24.64 19.73
CA ILE A 88 21.66 23.28 20.30
C ILE A 88 22.66 23.05 21.43
N GLY A 89 23.69 23.89 21.53
CA GLY A 89 24.75 23.79 22.54
C GLY A 89 25.65 22.57 22.36
N SER A 90 26.73 22.52 23.15
CA SER A 90 27.62 21.35 23.22
C SER A 90 26.99 20.29 24.13
N VAL A 91 26.86 19.07 23.62
CA VAL A 91 26.41 17.90 24.38
C VAL A 91 27.57 17.38 25.23
N ASP A 92 27.27 16.88 26.43
CA ASP A 92 28.27 16.28 27.32
C ASP A 92 28.97 15.07 26.65
N ASP A 93 30.28 14.93 26.88
CA ASP A 93 31.11 13.92 26.21
C ASP A 93 30.62 12.50 26.50
N ALA A 94 30.11 12.25 27.72
CA ALA A 94 29.54 10.96 28.10
C ALA A 94 28.29 10.58 27.28
N GLU A 95 27.42 11.55 26.98
CA GLU A 95 26.25 11.34 26.13
C GLU A 95 26.64 11.15 24.65
N LEU A 96 27.66 11.88 24.20
CA LEU A 96 28.23 11.73 22.86
C LEU A 96 28.80 10.32 22.66
N HIS A 97 29.57 9.80 23.61
CA HIS A 97 30.07 8.43 23.56
C HIS A 97 28.95 7.38 23.58
N ARG A 98 27.92 7.58 24.41
CA ARG A 98 26.75 6.68 24.46
C ARG A 98 25.97 6.68 23.14
N SER A 99 25.84 7.84 22.49
CA SER A 99 25.16 7.96 21.20
C SER A 99 25.96 7.31 20.06
N LYS A 100 27.29 7.50 20.02
CA LYS A 100 28.19 6.84 19.06
C LYS A 100 28.11 5.32 19.15
N ARG A 101 28.19 4.75 20.35
CA ARG A 101 28.08 3.30 20.55
C ARG A 101 26.75 2.74 20.04
N LYS A 102 25.63 3.43 20.32
CA LYS A 102 24.32 3.03 19.79
C LYS A 102 24.22 3.13 18.27
N MET A 103 24.93 4.08 17.66
CA MET A 103 24.99 4.20 16.20
C MET A 103 25.80 3.06 15.59
N GLU A 104 26.94 2.70 16.18
CA GLU A 104 27.75 1.56 15.76
C GLU A 104 26.96 0.24 15.86
N ASP A 105 26.22 0.04 16.96
CA ASP A 105 25.35 -1.13 17.14
C ASP A 105 24.25 -1.19 16.06
N LYS A 106 23.66 -0.05 15.68
CA LYS A 106 22.67 0.04 14.60
C LYS A 106 23.29 -0.22 13.23
N VAL A 107 24.49 0.26 12.97
CA VAL A 107 25.23 -0.01 11.72
C VAL A 107 25.54 -1.50 11.63
N ARG A 108 26.01 -2.11 12.72
CA ARG A 108 26.25 -3.56 12.79
C ARG A 108 24.97 -4.35 12.52
N LEU A 109 23.85 -3.95 13.13
CA LEU A 109 22.55 -4.59 12.92
C LEU A 109 22.10 -4.44 11.46
N TYR A 110 22.20 -3.24 10.89
CA TYR A 110 21.83 -2.98 9.50
C TYR A 110 22.70 -3.77 8.52
N ASN A 111 24.00 -3.88 8.77
CA ASN A 111 24.90 -4.67 7.94
C ASN A 111 24.61 -6.18 8.05
N ALA A 112 24.28 -6.67 9.24
CA ALA A 112 23.84 -8.07 9.43
C ALA A 112 22.50 -8.34 8.74
N MET A 113 21.55 -7.39 8.78
CA MET A 113 20.28 -7.47 8.06
C MET A 113 20.50 -7.42 6.54
N ARG A 114 21.39 -6.54 6.06
CA ARG A 114 21.76 -6.43 4.64
C ARG A 114 22.45 -7.70 4.12
N ARG A 115 23.24 -8.38 4.96
CA ARG A 115 23.93 -9.63 4.61
C ARG A 115 23.03 -10.86 4.71
N GLY A 116 21.83 -10.74 5.28
CA GLY A 116 20.94 -11.88 5.55
C GLY A 116 21.36 -12.74 6.75
N GLU A 117 22.41 -12.35 7.50
CA GLU A 117 22.83 -13.06 8.73
C GLU A 117 21.86 -12.85 9.89
N TYR A 118 20.95 -11.88 9.78
CA TYR A 118 19.89 -11.62 10.76
C TYR A 118 18.67 -12.56 10.61
N ILE A 119 18.79 -13.67 9.87
CA ILE A 119 17.73 -14.67 9.62
C ILE A 119 17.78 -15.84 10.64
N GLY A 120 18.71 -15.83 11.60
CA GLY A 120 18.93 -16.94 12.55
C GLY A 120 18.13 -16.95 13.86
N ARG A 121 17.10 -16.10 14.04
CA ARG A 121 16.19 -16.18 15.20
C ARG A 121 14.75 -16.28 14.70
N GLU A 122 14.20 -17.50 14.74
CA GLU A 122 12.87 -17.96 14.27
C GLU A 122 11.64 -17.08 14.59
N ASP A 123 11.77 -16.05 15.43
CA ASP A 123 10.64 -15.25 15.94
C ASP A 123 10.42 -13.89 15.24
N TYR A 124 11.24 -13.50 14.26
CA TYR A 124 11.30 -12.09 13.81
C TYR A 124 10.90 -11.80 12.36
N ASP A 125 10.58 -12.82 11.55
CA ASP A 125 10.27 -12.64 10.12
C ASP A 125 9.09 -11.70 9.85
N ASN A 126 8.17 -11.55 10.81
CA ASN A 126 7.01 -10.66 10.66
C ASN A 126 7.21 -9.21 11.14
N ARG A 127 8.41 -8.84 11.64
CA ARG A 127 8.69 -7.48 12.17
C ARG A 127 9.59 -6.64 11.27
N SER A 128 10.34 -7.26 10.34
CA SER A 128 11.15 -6.52 9.38
C SER A 128 10.26 -6.08 8.22
N LEU A 129 9.76 -4.84 8.26
CA LEU A 129 8.99 -4.24 7.16
C LEU A 129 9.83 -3.98 5.88
N ILE A 130 11.10 -4.37 5.89
CA ILE A 130 12.03 -4.19 4.79
C ILE A 130 12.29 -5.58 4.19
N ASP A 131 11.82 -5.75 2.96
CA ASP A 131 12.16 -6.88 2.10
C ASP A 131 13.54 -6.61 1.48
N PHE A 132 14.57 -7.27 2.04
CA PHE A 132 15.95 -7.10 1.60
C PHE A 132 16.20 -7.73 0.24
N ASP A 133 15.46 -8.77 -0.14
CA ASP A 133 15.60 -9.42 -1.44
C ASP A 133 15.09 -8.50 -2.56
N ARG A 134 13.95 -7.82 -2.34
CA ARG A 134 13.44 -6.80 -3.27
C ARG A 134 14.38 -5.61 -3.38
N LYS A 135 14.89 -5.11 -2.25
CA LYS A 135 15.81 -3.96 -2.24
C LYS A 135 17.15 -4.30 -2.90
N TRP A 136 17.66 -5.51 -2.69
CA TRP A 136 18.89 -5.99 -3.32
C TRP A 136 18.71 -6.13 -4.83
N ALA A 137 17.56 -6.66 -5.29
CA ALA A 137 17.23 -6.71 -6.71
C ALA A 137 17.09 -5.32 -7.34
N GLU A 138 16.48 -4.36 -6.65
CA GLU A 138 16.39 -2.96 -7.09
C GLU A 138 17.77 -2.29 -7.17
N ASP A 139 18.69 -2.55 -6.24
CA ASP A 139 20.07 -2.00 -6.22
C ASP A 139 20.91 -2.53 -7.39
N GLN A 140 20.76 -3.82 -7.73
CA GLN A 140 21.36 -4.43 -8.92
C GLN A 140 20.80 -3.83 -10.21
N LEU A 141 19.48 -3.62 -10.29
CA LEU A 141 18.82 -2.97 -11.42
C LEU A 141 19.24 -1.50 -11.59
N LYS A 142 19.54 -0.82 -10.49
CA LYS A 142 19.94 0.60 -10.49
C LYS A 142 21.43 0.80 -10.80
N GLY A 143 22.22 -0.28 -10.90
CA GLY A 143 23.61 -0.23 -11.34
C GLY A 143 24.56 0.51 -10.37
N GLU A 144 24.18 0.68 -9.10
CA GLU A 144 24.97 1.35 -8.06
C GLU A 144 25.70 0.35 -7.13
N GLY A 145 25.70 -0.93 -7.51
CA GLY A 145 26.41 -2.03 -6.83
C GLY A 145 27.89 -2.13 -7.22
N GLY A 146 28.62 -1.02 -7.19
CA GLY A 146 30.06 -0.96 -7.39
C GLY A 146 30.79 -0.91 -6.04
N ASP A 147 31.22 -2.09 -5.58
CA ASP A 147 32.23 -2.24 -4.54
C ASP A 147 33.53 -1.56 -5.00
N SER A 148 33.73 -0.33 -4.54
CA SER A 148 34.97 0.43 -4.69
C SER A 148 35.99 -0.08 -3.66
N ASP A 149 36.44 -1.32 -3.79
CA ASP A 149 37.72 -1.75 -3.21
C ASP A 149 38.30 -2.95 -3.97
N SER A 150 38.79 -2.68 -5.18
CA SER A 150 39.79 -3.55 -5.81
C SER A 150 40.73 -2.70 -6.64
N PHE A 151 41.80 -2.28 -5.98
CA PHE A 151 43.02 -1.86 -6.63
C PHE A 151 43.66 -3.10 -7.26
N ASP A 152 43.56 -3.25 -8.59
CA ASP A 152 44.56 -3.96 -9.36
C ASP A 152 44.65 -3.41 -10.79
N SER A 153 45.75 -2.68 -10.99
CA SER A 153 46.62 -2.64 -12.16
C SER A 153 46.04 -2.88 -13.57
N ASP A 154 46.16 -1.81 -14.36
CA ASP A 154 46.59 -1.83 -15.76
C ASP A 154 45.71 -2.60 -16.75
N ASN A 155 44.91 -1.87 -17.52
CA ASN A 155 44.89 -2.17 -18.94
C ASN A 155 44.65 -0.93 -19.79
N GLY A 156 45.63 -0.69 -20.67
CA GLY A 156 45.58 0.29 -21.71
C GLY A 156 44.39 0.07 -22.63
N VAL A 157 43.80 1.21 -22.98
CA VAL A 157 43.27 1.59 -24.29
C VAL A 157 43.59 0.58 -25.40
N ASP A 158 42.75 -0.44 -25.57
CA ASP A 158 42.66 -1.18 -26.82
C ASP A 158 41.17 -1.28 -27.19
N GLU A 159 40.92 -0.84 -28.42
CA GLU A 159 39.63 -0.64 -29.05
C GLU A 159 38.71 -1.87 -28.92
N GLU A 160 37.41 -1.61 -28.71
CA GLU A 160 36.35 -2.60 -28.53
C GLU A 160 36.15 -3.46 -29.80
N GLU A 161 37.05 -4.42 -30.05
CA GLU A 161 36.89 -5.41 -31.12
C GLU A 161 35.77 -6.38 -30.75
N ILE A 162 34.60 -6.17 -31.37
CA ILE A 162 33.41 -7.00 -31.20
C ILE A 162 33.62 -8.31 -31.98
N VAL A 163 33.77 -9.42 -31.27
CA VAL A 163 33.96 -10.77 -31.84
C VAL A 163 32.71 -11.61 -31.60
N GLU A 164 32.42 -12.52 -32.53
CA GLU A 164 31.35 -13.51 -32.39
C GLU A 164 31.86 -14.73 -31.60
N TYR A 165 31.21 -15.06 -30.48
CA TYR A 165 31.52 -16.22 -29.66
C TYR A 165 30.25 -17.03 -29.34
N LEU A 166 30.44 -18.31 -29.02
CA LEU A 166 29.34 -19.20 -28.61
C LEU A 166 29.08 -19.06 -27.11
N ASP A 167 27.86 -18.63 -26.78
CA ASP A 167 27.34 -18.50 -25.43
C ASP A 167 27.09 -19.87 -24.78
N GLU A 168 26.85 -19.89 -23.46
CA GLU A 168 26.63 -21.10 -22.65
C GLU A 168 25.52 -22.01 -23.19
N PHE A 169 24.54 -21.39 -23.84
CA PHE A 169 23.37 -22.04 -24.43
C PHE A 169 23.57 -22.47 -25.89
N GLY A 170 24.81 -22.42 -26.40
CA GLY A 170 25.15 -22.78 -27.78
C GLY A 170 24.68 -21.76 -28.82
N ARG A 171 24.34 -20.53 -28.41
CA ARG A 171 23.91 -19.44 -29.29
C ARG A 171 25.11 -18.59 -29.71
N LEU A 172 25.15 -18.15 -30.96
CA LEU A 172 26.15 -17.18 -31.43
C LEU A 172 25.80 -15.78 -30.90
N ARG A 173 26.69 -15.19 -30.07
CA ARG A 173 26.58 -13.82 -29.56
C ARG A 173 27.77 -12.98 -30.01
N LYS A 174 27.51 -11.70 -30.28
CA LYS A 174 28.55 -10.67 -30.47
C LYS A 174 28.91 -10.04 -29.13
N GLY A 175 30.18 -9.99 -28.79
CA GLY A 175 30.65 -9.31 -27.58
C GLY A 175 32.15 -9.02 -27.63
N THR A 176 32.70 -8.50 -26.55
CA THR A 176 34.11 -8.10 -26.52
C THR A 176 35.03 -9.32 -26.50
N LYS A 177 36.25 -9.16 -27.02
CA LYS A 177 37.29 -10.20 -26.98
C LYS A 177 37.55 -10.74 -25.56
N ALA A 178 37.46 -9.88 -24.54
CA ALA A 178 37.57 -10.28 -23.14
C ALA A 178 36.43 -11.21 -22.69
N GLN A 179 35.21 -10.98 -23.18
CA GLN A 179 34.06 -11.84 -22.90
C GLN A 179 34.20 -13.20 -23.61
N ALA A 180 34.65 -13.21 -24.86
CA ALA A 180 34.94 -14.44 -25.60
C ALA A 180 36.02 -15.28 -24.90
N ALA A 181 37.11 -14.67 -24.43
CA ALA A 181 38.17 -15.37 -23.72
C ALA A 181 37.71 -15.95 -22.36
N ARG A 182 36.80 -15.25 -21.67
CA ARG A 182 36.20 -15.74 -20.41
C ARG A 182 35.36 -16.99 -20.65
N GLU A 183 34.56 -17.01 -21.72
CA GLU A 183 33.75 -18.18 -22.10
C GLU A 183 34.60 -19.37 -22.53
N GLU A 184 35.67 -19.13 -23.30
CA GLU A 184 36.59 -20.18 -23.72
C GLU A 184 37.29 -20.83 -22.51
N ARG A 185 37.75 -20.00 -21.56
CA ARG A 185 38.34 -20.50 -20.31
C ARG A 185 37.36 -21.35 -19.53
N ARG A 186 36.10 -20.93 -19.45
CA ARG A 186 35.03 -21.69 -18.78
C ARG A 186 34.76 -23.02 -19.45
N LYS A 187 34.67 -23.04 -20.80
CA LYS A 187 34.53 -24.27 -21.59
C LYS A 187 35.70 -25.23 -21.36
N ARG A 188 36.93 -24.72 -21.29
CA ARG A 188 38.13 -25.52 -21.01
C ARG A 188 38.11 -26.11 -19.60
N MET A 189 37.66 -25.35 -18.60
CA MET A 189 37.51 -25.85 -17.24
C MET A 189 36.42 -26.93 -17.14
N GLN A 190 35.29 -26.74 -17.81
CA GLN A 190 34.22 -27.74 -17.87
C GLN A 190 34.68 -29.02 -18.57
N ALA A 191 35.40 -28.91 -19.69
CA ALA A 191 35.95 -30.08 -20.38
C ALA A 191 37.00 -30.83 -19.53
N ALA A 192 37.85 -30.10 -18.81
CA ALA A 192 38.82 -30.69 -17.89
C ALA A 192 38.13 -31.40 -16.71
N ALA A 193 37.09 -30.78 -16.14
CA ALA A 193 36.29 -31.37 -15.07
C ALA A 193 35.57 -32.65 -15.54
N ALA A 194 34.97 -32.64 -16.73
CA ALA A 194 34.33 -33.82 -17.32
C ALA A 194 35.34 -34.96 -17.58
N ALA A 195 36.55 -34.64 -18.05
CA ALA A 195 37.62 -35.63 -18.25
C ALA A 195 38.18 -36.17 -16.92
N GLU A 196 38.21 -35.36 -15.87
CA GLU A 196 38.57 -35.80 -14.52
C GLU A 196 37.48 -36.71 -13.94
N GLU A 197 36.22 -36.35 -14.11
CA GLU A 197 35.06 -37.14 -13.69
C GLU A 197 35.03 -38.51 -14.38
N GLU A 198 35.36 -38.58 -15.67
CA GLU A 198 35.50 -39.85 -16.40
C GLU A 198 36.63 -40.73 -15.82
N ARG A 199 37.74 -40.12 -15.40
CA ARG A 199 38.88 -40.84 -14.78
C ARG A 199 38.59 -41.32 -13.37
N LEU A 200 37.81 -40.55 -12.59
CA LEU A 200 37.44 -40.87 -11.21
C LEU A 200 36.20 -41.77 -11.12
N SER A 201 35.41 -41.84 -12.19
CA SER A 201 34.28 -42.76 -12.31
C SER A 201 34.76 -44.21 -12.25
N ALA A 202 34.29 -44.95 -11.23
CA ALA A 202 34.51 -46.40 -11.13
C ALA A 202 33.74 -47.22 -12.20
N ARG A 203 32.96 -46.57 -13.06
CA ARG A 203 32.23 -47.21 -14.16
C ARG A 203 33.13 -47.27 -15.40
N PRO A 204 33.25 -48.43 -16.06
CA PRO A 204 33.96 -48.54 -17.32
C PRO A 204 33.26 -47.70 -18.42
N SER A 205 34.06 -47.14 -19.34
CA SER A 205 33.53 -46.44 -20.51
C SER A 205 32.69 -47.38 -21.37
N MET A 206 31.62 -46.85 -21.97
CA MET A 206 30.73 -47.63 -22.83
C MET A 206 31.51 -48.13 -24.06
N PRO A 207 31.43 -49.42 -24.41
CA PRO A 207 32.14 -49.95 -25.57
C PRO A 207 31.67 -49.26 -26.86
N SER A 208 32.61 -48.83 -27.70
CA SER A 208 32.33 -48.15 -28.98
C SER A 208 31.73 -49.10 -30.02
N ASN A 209 32.08 -50.39 -29.95
CA ASN A 209 31.61 -51.42 -30.86
C ASN A 209 30.68 -52.37 -30.12
N ILE A 210 29.39 -52.09 -30.18
CA ILE A 210 28.35 -52.99 -29.70
C ILE A 210 28.15 -54.07 -30.76
N LEU A 211 28.33 -55.34 -30.39
CA LEU A 211 28.01 -56.47 -31.26
C LEU A 211 26.49 -56.64 -31.31
N TYR A 212 25.88 -56.26 -32.42
CA TYR A 212 24.45 -56.47 -32.67
C TYR A 212 24.24 -57.92 -33.11
N GLY A 213 23.43 -58.68 -32.35
CA GLY A 213 22.97 -60.01 -32.78
C GLY A 213 21.94 -59.92 -33.90
N ASP A 214 21.76 -61.01 -34.65
CA ASP A 214 20.92 -61.08 -35.87
C ASP A 214 19.42 -60.79 -35.61
N THR A 215 18.96 -60.96 -34.36
CA THR A 215 17.59 -60.62 -33.95
C THR A 215 17.60 -59.74 -32.71
N ILE A 216 17.62 -58.41 -32.90
CA ILE A 216 17.40 -57.48 -31.80
C ILE A 216 15.90 -57.47 -31.47
N GLN A 217 15.53 -57.92 -30.26
CA GLN A 217 14.16 -57.84 -29.73
C GLN A 217 13.81 -56.38 -29.33
N HIS A 218 13.84 -55.47 -30.31
CA HIS A 218 13.54 -54.05 -30.16
C HIS A 218 12.12 -53.78 -29.61
N GLN A 219 11.20 -54.74 -29.73
CA GLN A 219 9.83 -54.64 -29.20
C GLN A 219 9.69 -55.10 -27.74
N ALA A 220 10.66 -55.84 -27.20
CA ALA A 220 10.59 -56.33 -25.81
C ALA A 220 10.89 -55.24 -24.77
N PHE A 221 11.59 -54.18 -25.20
CA PHE A 221 11.91 -53.03 -24.36
C PHE A 221 11.50 -51.76 -25.10
N ASN A 222 10.31 -51.25 -24.78
CA ASN A 222 9.86 -49.96 -25.28
C ASN A 222 10.01 -48.91 -24.16
N PRO A 223 11.11 -48.14 -24.13
CA PRO A 223 11.32 -47.11 -23.11
C PRO A 223 10.24 -46.02 -23.16
N ASP A 224 9.53 -45.88 -24.28
CA ASP A 224 8.49 -44.87 -24.48
C ASP A 224 7.17 -45.24 -23.81
N GLN A 225 6.97 -46.49 -23.39
CA GLN A 225 5.76 -46.89 -22.65
C GLN A 225 5.64 -46.13 -21.32
N ALA A 226 6.73 -46.08 -20.55
CA ALA A 226 6.74 -45.32 -19.31
C ALA A 226 6.55 -43.80 -19.53
N ILE A 227 6.97 -43.30 -20.69
CA ILE A 227 6.76 -41.90 -21.09
C ILE A 227 5.30 -41.67 -21.46
N ALA A 228 4.71 -42.58 -22.24
CA ALA A 228 3.30 -42.54 -22.63
C ALA A 228 2.38 -42.59 -21.41
N ASP A 229 2.61 -43.50 -20.48
CA ASP A 229 1.83 -43.63 -19.24
C ASP A 229 1.88 -42.34 -18.41
N ARG A 230 3.08 -41.73 -18.26
CA ARG A 230 3.25 -40.45 -17.57
C ARG A 230 2.53 -39.31 -18.31
N MET A 231 2.60 -39.28 -19.63
CA MET A 231 1.91 -38.28 -20.43
C MET A 231 0.39 -38.43 -20.31
N GLU A 232 -0.14 -39.64 -20.23
CA GLU A 232 -1.54 -39.90 -19.96
C GLU A 232 -1.97 -39.46 -18.56
N GLU A 233 -1.14 -39.73 -17.54
CA GLU A 233 -1.40 -39.26 -16.18
C GLU A 233 -1.42 -37.72 -16.10
N ILE A 234 -0.50 -37.05 -16.79
CA ILE A 234 -0.45 -35.59 -16.88
C ILE A 234 -1.70 -35.07 -17.61
N ALA A 235 -2.10 -35.71 -18.72
CA ALA A 235 -3.29 -35.32 -19.47
C ALA A 235 -4.59 -35.52 -18.66
N LYS A 236 -4.66 -36.54 -17.80
CA LYS A 236 -5.78 -36.76 -16.87
C LYS A 236 -5.84 -35.68 -15.78
N LYS A 237 -4.67 -35.22 -15.29
CA LYS A 237 -4.55 -34.16 -14.28
C LYS A 237 -4.73 -32.75 -14.85
N ARG A 238 -4.63 -32.58 -16.18
CA ARG A 238 -4.79 -31.28 -16.84
C ARG A 238 -6.25 -30.84 -16.80
N ASP A 239 -6.47 -29.61 -16.34
CA ASP A 239 -7.77 -28.96 -16.40
C ASP A 239 -8.23 -28.84 -17.86
N LYS A 240 -9.38 -29.45 -18.17
CA LYS A 240 -10.02 -29.41 -19.49
C LYS A 240 -10.99 -28.25 -19.65
N SER A 241 -11.01 -27.32 -18.69
CA SER A 241 -11.82 -26.11 -18.80
C SER A 241 -11.31 -25.29 -19.98
N ALA A 242 -12.24 -24.72 -20.74
CA ALA A 242 -11.90 -23.79 -21.81
C ALA A 242 -11.06 -22.65 -21.21
N THR A 243 -9.86 -22.44 -21.76
CA THR A 243 -8.98 -21.33 -21.40
C THR A 243 -8.99 -20.36 -22.59
N PRO A 244 -9.48 -19.12 -22.44
CA PRO A 244 -9.93 -18.47 -21.21
C PRO A 244 -11.31 -18.96 -20.70
N PRO A 245 -11.56 -18.92 -19.37
CA PRO A 245 -12.84 -19.30 -18.79
C PRO A 245 -13.97 -18.42 -19.33
N PRO A 246 -15.23 -18.91 -19.32
CA PRO A 246 -16.38 -18.11 -19.72
C PRO A 246 -16.52 -16.87 -18.83
N GLU A 247 -17.09 -15.80 -19.37
CA GLU A 247 -17.31 -14.55 -18.63
C GLU A 247 -18.32 -14.76 -17.49
N THR A 248 -17.81 -14.99 -16.28
CA THR A 248 -18.63 -15.08 -15.07
C THR A 248 -18.73 -13.72 -14.41
N HIS A 249 -19.95 -13.22 -14.28
CA HIS A 249 -20.21 -11.94 -13.63
C HIS A 249 -20.80 -12.11 -12.24
N TYR A 250 -20.62 -11.09 -11.40
CA TYR A 250 -21.14 -11.08 -10.04
C TYR A 250 -22.68 -11.14 -10.03
N ASP A 251 -23.22 -12.11 -9.29
CA ASP A 251 -24.65 -12.29 -9.10
C ASP A 251 -25.11 -11.63 -7.81
N ALA A 252 -25.89 -10.58 -7.97
CA ALA A 252 -26.44 -9.84 -6.85
C ALA A 252 -27.43 -10.65 -6.01
N SER A 253 -28.14 -11.61 -6.60
CA SER A 253 -29.15 -12.39 -5.88
C SER A 253 -28.55 -13.40 -4.90
N ALA A 254 -27.27 -13.77 -5.10
CA ALA A 254 -26.56 -14.72 -4.24
C ALA A 254 -26.06 -14.09 -2.93
N GLU A 255 -25.98 -12.77 -2.83
CA GLU A 255 -25.45 -12.09 -1.64
C GLU A 255 -26.55 -11.69 -0.65
N ILE A 256 -26.39 -12.08 0.62
CA ILE A 256 -27.35 -11.83 1.71
C ILE A 256 -27.15 -10.45 2.37
N ARG A 257 -26.05 -9.75 2.07
CA ARG A 257 -25.74 -8.44 2.64
C ARG A 257 -26.71 -7.36 2.14
N SER A 258 -26.98 -6.37 2.99
CA SER A 258 -27.66 -5.14 2.58
C SER A 258 -26.78 -4.29 1.66
N LYS A 259 -27.28 -4.05 0.45
CA LYS A 259 -26.62 -3.21 -0.56
C LYS A 259 -27.30 -1.85 -0.47
N GLY A 260 -26.52 -0.81 -0.18
CA GLY A 260 -27.04 0.51 0.16
C GLY A 260 -27.91 1.16 -0.92
N THR A 261 -28.31 2.41 -0.68
CA THR A 261 -29.10 3.17 -1.64
C THR A 261 -28.33 3.42 -2.94
N GLY A 262 -28.93 3.12 -4.08
CA GLY A 262 -28.30 3.26 -5.40
C GLY A 262 -27.63 1.99 -5.93
N PHE A 263 -27.87 0.85 -5.29
CA PHE A 263 -27.46 -0.45 -5.84
C PHE A 263 -28.30 -0.83 -7.07
N TYR A 264 -27.63 -1.26 -8.15
CA TYR A 264 -28.25 -1.71 -9.40
C TYR A 264 -27.84 -3.15 -9.71
N THR A 265 -28.78 -3.95 -10.21
CA THR A 265 -28.56 -5.36 -10.59
C THR A 265 -28.60 -5.50 -12.09
N PHE A 266 -27.57 -6.10 -12.67
CA PHE A 266 -27.53 -6.39 -14.11
C PHE A 266 -28.06 -7.79 -14.42
N SER A 267 -28.64 -7.96 -15.60
CA SER A 267 -29.02 -9.27 -16.13
C SER A 267 -27.80 -10.21 -16.24
N LYS A 268 -28.04 -11.53 -16.18
CA LYS A 268 -26.99 -12.54 -16.35
C LYS A 268 -26.58 -12.66 -17.82
N ASP A 269 -27.51 -12.43 -18.73
CA ASP A 269 -27.28 -12.49 -20.16
C ASP A 269 -26.36 -11.37 -20.61
N ALA A 270 -25.37 -11.70 -21.45
CA ALA A 270 -24.32 -10.78 -21.86
C ALA A 270 -24.88 -9.63 -22.71
N GLU A 271 -25.85 -9.92 -23.59
CA GLU A 271 -26.46 -8.91 -24.44
C GLU A 271 -27.31 -7.92 -23.65
N GLU A 272 -28.16 -8.43 -22.75
CA GLU A 272 -29.01 -7.60 -21.90
C GLU A 272 -28.16 -6.76 -20.94
N ARG A 273 -27.16 -7.35 -20.29
CA ARG A 273 -26.21 -6.61 -19.44
C ARG A 273 -25.53 -5.48 -20.21
N ARG A 274 -25.10 -5.74 -21.45
CA ARG A 274 -24.47 -4.71 -22.27
C ARG A 274 -25.43 -3.56 -22.55
N ARG A 275 -26.68 -3.86 -22.90
CA ARG A 275 -27.71 -2.83 -23.12
C ARG A 275 -27.99 -2.02 -21.86
N GLU A 276 -28.04 -2.66 -20.70
CA GLU A 276 -28.23 -2.01 -19.40
C GLU A 276 -27.03 -1.10 -19.05
N MET A 277 -25.80 -1.57 -19.29
CA MET A 277 -24.58 -0.78 -19.11
C MET A 277 -24.55 0.44 -20.03
N ASP A 278 -24.88 0.25 -21.32
CA ASP A 278 -24.95 1.33 -22.30
C ASP A 278 -26.03 2.36 -21.93
N ALA A 279 -27.15 1.92 -21.32
CA ALA A 279 -28.20 2.82 -20.84
C ALA A 279 -27.72 3.66 -19.64
N LEU A 280 -27.07 3.04 -18.65
CA LEU A 280 -26.50 3.75 -17.50
C LEU A 280 -25.41 4.74 -17.90
N GLU A 281 -24.59 4.39 -18.89
CA GLU A 281 -23.57 5.31 -19.42
C GLU A 281 -24.22 6.54 -20.07
N LYS A 282 -25.31 6.37 -20.83
CA LYS A 282 -26.06 7.50 -21.39
C LYS A 282 -26.63 8.41 -20.31
N GLU A 283 -27.28 7.85 -19.28
CA GLU A 283 -27.78 8.64 -18.15
C GLU A 283 -26.65 9.39 -17.45
N ARG A 284 -25.49 8.74 -17.26
CA ARG A 284 -24.32 9.39 -16.68
C ARG A 284 -23.87 10.58 -17.53
N LEU A 285 -23.74 10.41 -18.85
CA LEU A 285 -23.35 11.48 -19.76
C LEU A 285 -24.34 12.65 -19.73
N GLU A 286 -25.64 12.37 -19.67
CA GLU A 286 -26.66 13.40 -19.53
C GLU A 286 -26.54 14.17 -18.20
N THR A 287 -26.36 13.46 -17.08
CA THR A 287 -26.19 14.13 -15.78
C THR A 287 -24.90 14.95 -15.70
N GLU A 288 -23.81 14.46 -16.31
CA GLU A 288 -22.55 15.20 -16.41
C GLU A 288 -22.70 16.46 -17.28
N ARG A 289 -23.42 16.38 -18.41
CA ARG A 289 -23.75 17.54 -19.24
C ARG A 289 -24.56 18.58 -18.46
N VAL A 290 -25.64 18.16 -17.78
CA VAL A 290 -26.48 19.06 -16.98
C VAL A 290 -25.70 19.69 -15.82
N ARG A 291 -24.76 18.96 -15.22
CA ARG A 291 -23.86 19.51 -14.18
C ARG A 291 -22.93 20.57 -14.76
N LYS A 292 -22.28 20.29 -15.89
CA LYS A 292 -21.40 21.25 -16.59
C LYS A 292 -22.14 22.51 -16.97
N GLU A 293 -23.31 22.40 -17.59
CA GLU A 293 -24.13 23.57 -17.96
C GLU A 293 -24.54 24.40 -16.73
N ARG A 294 -24.87 23.74 -15.61
CA ARG A 294 -25.21 24.44 -14.37
C ARG A 294 -24.00 25.19 -13.81
N ASP A 295 -22.82 24.57 -13.86
CA ASP A 295 -21.61 25.17 -13.33
C ASP A 295 -21.11 26.31 -14.24
N GLU A 296 -21.19 26.17 -15.56
CA GLU A 296 -20.93 27.25 -16.51
C GLU A 296 -21.86 28.45 -16.29
N LYS A 297 -23.17 28.23 -16.07
CA LYS A 297 -24.11 29.31 -15.73
C LYS A 297 -23.76 30.00 -14.41
N LYS A 298 -23.30 29.24 -13.40
CA LYS A 298 -22.83 29.82 -12.15
C LYS A 298 -21.57 30.66 -12.37
N GLU A 299 -20.62 30.17 -13.16
CA GLU A 299 -19.39 30.90 -13.48
C GLU A 299 -19.66 32.19 -14.24
N GLN A 300 -20.56 32.16 -15.23
CA GLN A 300 -21.00 33.36 -15.95
C GLN A 300 -21.61 34.38 -14.98
N ARG A 301 -22.51 33.94 -14.10
CA ARG A 301 -23.10 34.80 -13.08
C ARG A 301 -22.05 35.37 -12.12
N MET A 302 -21.05 34.58 -11.73
CA MET A 302 -19.95 35.05 -10.88
C MET A 302 -19.10 36.11 -11.58
N LYS A 303 -18.79 35.91 -12.87
CA LYS A 303 -18.07 36.90 -13.69
C LYS A 303 -18.83 38.23 -13.79
N GLU A 304 -20.13 38.18 -14.07
CA GLU A 304 -20.99 39.37 -14.11
C GLU A 304 -21.01 40.11 -12.76
N ILE A 305 -21.11 39.36 -11.65
CA ILE A 305 -21.08 39.94 -10.30
C ILE A 305 -19.72 40.59 -10.01
N GLU A 306 -18.61 39.95 -10.42
CA GLU A 306 -17.26 40.48 -10.26
C GLU A 306 -17.03 41.74 -11.08
N GLU A 307 -17.49 41.78 -12.33
CA GLU A 307 -17.43 42.97 -13.18
C GLU A 307 -18.25 44.12 -12.58
N ARG A 308 -19.48 43.84 -12.12
CA ARG A 308 -20.30 44.82 -11.43
C ARG A 308 -19.62 45.32 -10.15
N ARG A 309 -18.97 44.44 -9.39
CA ARG A 309 -18.22 44.79 -8.19
C ARG A 309 -17.02 45.69 -8.52
N LYS A 310 -16.30 45.43 -9.62
CA LYS A 310 -15.20 46.26 -10.11
C LYS A 310 -15.68 47.66 -10.51
N LEU A 311 -16.80 47.76 -11.24
CA LEU A 311 -17.39 49.05 -11.63
C LEU A 311 -17.80 49.88 -10.41
N ILE A 312 -18.46 49.26 -9.42
CA ILE A 312 -18.84 49.93 -8.17
C ILE A 312 -17.59 50.38 -7.39
N ALA A 313 -16.55 49.55 -7.33
CA ALA A 313 -15.29 49.91 -6.68
C ALA A 313 -14.61 51.10 -7.37
N ALA A 314 -14.57 51.13 -8.70
CA ALA A 314 -14.03 52.24 -9.47
C ALA A 314 -14.82 53.55 -9.26
N GLN A 315 -16.16 53.47 -9.27
CA GLN A 315 -17.01 54.65 -8.96
C GLN A 315 -16.81 55.14 -7.53
N ARG A 316 -16.69 54.24 -6.56
CA ARG A 316 -16.38 54.60 -5.16
C ARG A 316 -15.00 55.24 -5.01
N ALA A 317 -13.98 54.73 -5.70
CA ALA A 317 -12.64 55.30 -5.68
C ALA A 317 -12.63 56.72 -6.26
N LYS A 318 -13.34 56.94 -7.39
CA LYS A 318 -13.51 58.29 -7.96
C LYS A 318 -14.22 59.23 -6.97
N ALA A 319 -15.34 58.81 -6.38
CA ALA A 319 -16.06 59.62 -5.42
C ALA A 319 -15.24 59.93 -4.15
N GLN A 320 -14.34 59.01 -3.72
CA GLN A 320 -13.40 59.27 -2.63
C GLN A 320 -12.31 60.26 -3.04
N ALA A 321 -11.77 60.16 -4.26
CA ALA A 321 -10.80 61.10 -4.79
C ALA A 321 -11.41 62.51 -4.92
N ASP A 322 -12.64 62.63 -5.45
CA ASP A 322 -13.33 63.91 -5.56
C ASP A 322 -13.60 64.52 -4.18
N LYS A 323 -14.00 63.71 -3.19
CA LYS A 323 -14.17 64.18 -1.79
C LYS A 323 -12.85 64.69 -1.21
N PHE A 324 -11.76 63.95 -1.42
CA PHE A 324 -10.42 64.33 -0.96
C PHE A 324 -9.95 65.64 -1.61
N LEU A 325 -10.17 65.82 -2.91
CA LEU A 325 -9.84 67.06 -3.61
C LEU A 325 -10.66 68.26 -3.10
N ASN A 326 -11.96 68.08 -2.90
CA ASN A 326 -12.81 69.14 -2.34
C ASN A 326 -12.40 69.51 -0.90
N GLU A 327 -11.94 68.55 -0.11
CA GLU A 327 -11.45 68.79 1.26
C GLU A 327 -10.11 69.55 1.26
N LEU A 328 -9.24 69.30 0.28
CA LEU A 328 -7.98 70.05 0.10
C LEU A 328 -8.22 71.49 -0.37
N ASP A 329 -9.16 71.72 -1.28
CA ASP A 329 -9.50 73.06 -1.76
C ASP A 329 -10.13 73.95 -0.66
N LEU A 330 -10.78 73.35 0.34
CA LEU A 330 -11.35 74.05 1.49
C LEU A 330 -10.34 74.34 2.62
N GLY A 331 -9.17 73.69 2.60
CA GLY A 331 -8.10 73.90 3.59
C GLY A 331 -6.93 74.76 3.10
N GLY A 332 -7.01 75.30 1.89
CA GLY A 332 -5.94 76.06 1.21
C GLY A 332 -6.02 77.58 1.29
N ILE A 333 -6.84 78.15 2.17
CA ILE A 333 -6.90 79.59 2.53
C ILE A 333 -6.70 79.68 4.04
#